data_AF-A0A3N5Q257-F1
#
_entry.id   AF-A0A3N5Q257-F1
#
_cell.length_a   1.000
_cell.length_b   1.000
_cell.length_c   1.000
_cell.angle_alpha   90.00
_cell.angle_beta   90.00
_cell.angle_gamma   90.00
#
_symmetry.space_group_name_H-M   'P 1'
#
loop_
_entity.id
_entity.type
_entity.pdbx_description
1 polymer ?
#
loop_
_entity_poly.entity_id
_entity_poly.type
_entity_poly.pdbx_seq_one_letter_code
_entity_poly.pdbx_strand_id
1 'polypeptide(L)'
;MKIAFVASEAVPYAKTGGLADVVGSLPAALESLGCEVKLFIPKYYQIDEGKYGLHYNWVIGEMPIRIGDHLRSVHLHQALLPDSNVEV
;
A
#
# COMPACT_ATOMS: atom_id res chain seq x y z
N MET A 1 5.72 18.28 -1.96
CA MET A 1 6.21 17.37 -3.04
C MET A 1 5.41 16.09 -2.98
N LYS A 2 4.99 15.50 -4.11
CA LYS A 2 4.14 14.29 -4.12
C LYS A 2 4.96 13.06 -4.53
N ILE A 3 4.84 11.97 -3.76
CA ILE A 3 5.63 10.75 -3.94
C ILE A 3 4.70 9.53 -3.87
N ALA A 4 4.81 8.65 -4.87
CA ALA A 4 4.16 7.34 -4.85
C ALA A 4 5.23 6.26 -4.68
N PHE A 5 5.23 5.58 -3.55
CA PHE A 5 6.02 4.36 -3.34
C PHE A 5 5.25 3.17 -3.90
N VAL A 6 5.94 2.35 -4.70
CA VAL A 6 5.40 1.10 -5.22
C VAL A 6 6.40 0.00 -4.90
N ALA A 7 5.97 -0.99 -4.13
CA ALA A 7 6.84 -2.06 -3.67
C ALA A 7 6.08 -3.39 -3.59
N SER A 8 6.83 -4.49 -3.47
CA SER A 8 6.25 -5.82 -3.23
C SER A 8 6.04 -6.14 -1.75
N GLU A 9 6.63 -5.37 -0.82
CA GLU A 9 6.55 -5.66 0.60
C GLU A 9 6.68 -4.38 1.45
N ALA A 10 6.01 -4.38 2.61
CA ALA A 10 6.05 -3.30 3.60
C ALA A 10 5.60 -3.83 4.96
N VAL A 11 6.35 -3.49 6.02
CA VAL A 11 5.93 -3.78 7.41
C VAL A 11 4.77 -2.86 7.80
N PRO A 12 3.73 -3.35 8.53
CA PRO A 12 3.56 -4.72 9.05
C PRO A 12 2.75 -5.67 8.15
N TYR A 13 2.42 -5.25 6.92
CA TYR A 13 1.48 -5.97 6.04
C TYR A 13 2.10 -7.21 5.41
N ALA A 14 3.27 -7.08 4.78
CA ALA A 14 3.95 -8.17 4.08
C ALA A 14 5.45 -8.02 4.24
N LYS A 15 6.14 -9.08 4.66
CA LYS A 15 7.59 -9.08 4.86
C LYS A 15 8.20 -10.41 4.46
N THR A 16 9.21 -10.34 3.60
CA THR A 16 10.14 -11.45 3.32
C THR A 16 11.57 -11.06 3.68
N GLY A 17 11.95 -9.79 3.52
CA GLY A 17 13.30 -9.30 3.81
C GLY A 17 13.37 -7.82 4.19
N GLY A 18 14.53 -7.20 3.92
CA GLY A 18 14.82 -5.83 4.33
C GLY A 18 14.14 -4.75 3.47
N LEU A 19 13.60 -5.08 2.30
CA LEU A 19 12.83 -4.11 1.51
C LEU A 19 11.57 -3.70 2.29
N ALA A 20 10.91 -4.65 2.96
CA ALA A 20 9.74 -4.37 3.79
C ALA A 20 10.04 -3.38 4.93
N ASP A 21 11.24 -3.46 5.51
CA ASP A 21 11.68 -2.56 6.60
C ASP A 21 11.92 -1.14 6.08
N VAL A 22 12.55 -1.01 4.91
CA VAL A 22 12.75 0.30 4.26
C VAL A 22 11.41 0.92 3.87
N VAL A 23 10.55 0.15 3.22
CA VAL A 23 9.25 0.63 2.74
C VAL A 23 8.28 0.87 3.90
N GLY A 24 8.43 0.18 5.02
CA GLY A 24 7.65 0.43 6.23
C GLY A 24 8.09 1.66 7.03
N SER A 25 9.24 2.27 6.74
CA SER A 25 9.80 3.38 7.54
C SER A 25 10.08 4.65 6.75
N LEU A 26 10.65 4.54 5.55
CA LEU A 26 11.04 5.68 4.73
C LEU A 26 9.84 6.56 4.28
N PRO A 27 8.69 5.99 3.86
CA PRO A 27 7.52 6.81 3.50
C PRO A 27 7.05 7.71 4.64
N ALA A 28 6.98 7.18 5.87
CA ALA A 28 6.61 7.95 7.06
C ALA A 28 7.63 9.05 7.36
N ALA A 29 8.93 8.74 7.26
CA ALA A 29 9.98 9.75 7.46
C ALA A 29 9.89 10.90 6.43
N LEU A 30 9.56 10.60 5.17
CA LEU A 30 9.38 11.62 4.13
C LEU A 30 8.11 12.45 4.35
N GLU A 31 7.02 11.82 4.82
CA GLU A 31 5.80 12.52 5.22
C GLU A 31 6.08 13.52 6.34
N SER A 32 6.86 13.13 7.35
CA SER A 32 7.27 14.02 8.45
C SER A 32 8.15 15.20 8.00
N LEU A 33 8.75 15.12 6.81
CA LEU A 33 9.48 16.23 6.18
C LEU A 33 8.59 17.11 5.27
N GLY A 34 7.27 16.90 5.27
CA GLY A 34 6.30 17.68 4.50
C GLY A 34 6.02 17.16 3.08
N CYS A 35 6.37 15.90 2.79
CA CYS A 35 5.98 15.27 1.53
C CYS A 35 4.56 14.68 1.60
N GLU A 36 3.81 14.77 0.50
CA GLU A 36 2.57 14.01 0.33
C GLU A 36 2.96 12.63 -0.21
N VAL A 37 2.83 11.59 0.62
CA VAL A 37 3.31 10.24 0.29
C VAL A 37 2.15 9.24 0.28
N LYS A 38 2.11 8.39 -0.74
CA LYS A 38 1.29 7.17 -0.76
C LYS A 38 2.16 5.95 -0.99
N LEU A 39 1.81 4.85 -0.36
CA LEU A 39 2.45 3.55 -0.55
C LEU A 39 1.45 2.62 -1.27
N PHE A 40 1.95 1.83 -2.20
CA PHE A 40 1.18 0.80 -2.89
C PHE A 40 1.93 -0.52 -2.81
N ILE A 41 1.26 -1.54 -2.29
CA ILE A 41 1.73 -2.93 -2.28
C ILE A 41 0.61 -3.87 -2.75
N PRO A 42 0.92 -5.08 -3.23
CA PRO A 42 -0.11 -6.08 -3.48
C PRO A 42 -0.82 -6.48 -2.18
N LYS A 43 -2.15 -6.58 -2.23
CA LYS A 43 -2.94 -7.16 -1.14
C LYS A 43 -2.78 -8.68 -1.14
N TYR A 44 -1.69 -9.19 -0.55
CA TYR A 44 -1.49 -10.62 -0.39
C TYR A 44 -2.55 -11.25 0.51
N TYR A 45 -2.86 -12.52 0.26
CA TYR A 45 -3.85 -13.29 1.02
C TYR A 45 -3.63 -13.29 2.55
N GLN A 46 -2.36 -13.23 2.98
CA GLN A 46 -1.99 -13.21 4.40
C GLN A 46 -2.27 -11.89 5.14
N ILE A 47 -2.60 -10.81 4.41
CA ILE A 47 -2.84 -9.51 5.02
C ILE A 47 -4.25 -9.53 5.62
N ASP A 48 -4.30 -9.55 6.95
CA ASP A 48 -5.55 -9.53 7.70
C ASP A 48 -6.19 -8.13 7.66
N GLU A 49 -7.40 -8.05 7.13
CA GLU A 49 -8.12 -6.79 6.97
C GLU A 49 -8.53 -6.17 8.32
N GLY A 50 -9.03 -6.99 9.24
CA GLY A 50 -9.51 -6.51 10.53
C GLY A 50 -8.37 -6.03 11.43
N LYS A 51 -7.24 -6.74 11.41
CA LYS A 51 -6.04 -6.41 12.20
C LYS A 51 -5.45 -5.05 11.83
N TYR A 52 -5.46 -4.73 10.54
CA TYR A 52 -4.81 -3.53 10.02
C TYR A 52 -5.80 -2.46 9.53
N GLY A 53 -7.09 -2.66 9.74
CA GLY A 53 -8.13 -1.71 9.32
C GLY A 53 -8.20 -1.49 7.80
N LEU A 54 -7.84 -2.52 7.00
CA LEU A 54 -7.99 -2.42 5.56
C LEU A 54 -9.47 -2.34 5.21
N HIS A 55 -9.82 -1.35 4.40
CA HIS A 55 -11.17 -1.20 3.88
C HIS A 55 -11.12 -1.01 2.37
N TYR A 56 -12.14 -1.53 1.68
CA TYR A 56 -12.25 -1.35 0.25
C TYR A 56 -12.52 0.11 -0.11
N ASN A 57 -11.79 0.62 -1.11
CA ASN A 57 -12.00 1.97 -1.64
C ASN A 57 -13.14 1.96 -2.68
N TRP A 58 -14.35 2.29 -2.22
CA TRP A 58 -15.55 2.39 -3.06
C TRP A 58 -15.52 3.55 -4.06
N VAL A 59 -14.71 4.58 -3.83
CA VAL A 59 -14.61 5.75 -4.72
C VAL A 59 -13.91 5.37 -6.02
N ILE A 60 -12.85 4.57 -5.92
CA ILE A 60 -12.16 4.04 -7.10
C ILE A 60 -12.90 2.83 -7.66
N GLY A 61 -13.44 1.98 -6.78
CA GLY A 61 -14.21 0.82 -7.18
C GLY A 61 -13.35 -0.24 -7.89
N GLU A 62 -13.98 -0.92 -8.83
CA GLU A 62 -13.36 -1.98 -9.62
C GLU A 62 -12.57 -1.37 -10.79
N MET A 63 -11.27 -1.67 -10.86
CA MET A 63 -10.41 -1.17 -11.91
C MET A 63 -9.97 -2.31 -12.84
N PRO A 64 -10.26 -2.24 -14.15
CA PRO A 64 -9.74 -3.22 -15.10
C PRO A 64 -8.27 -2.91 -15.40
N ILE A 65 -7.39 -3.86 -15.10
CA ILE A 65 -5.97 -3.83 -15.48
C ILE A 65 -5.69 -4.88 -16.54
N ARG A 66 -4.80 -4.56 -17.47
CA ARG A 66 -4.37 -5.50 -18.52
C ARG A 66 -3.09 -6.20 -18.11
N ILE A 67 -3.12 -7.52 -18.07
CA ILE A 67 -1.95 -8.38 -17.81
C ILE A 67 -1.78 -9.29 -19.02
N GLY A 68 -0.82 -8.96 -19.89
CA GLY A 68 -0.68 -9.57 -21.21
C GLY A 68 -1.96 -9.38 -22.04
N ASP A 69 -2.53 -10.47 -22.54
CA ASP A 69 -3.77 -10.44 -23.33
C ASP A 69 -5.04 -10.51 -22.47
N HIS A 70 -4.91 -10.54 -21.15
CA HIS A 70 -6.02 -10.69 -20.23
C HIS A 70 -6.37 -9.37 -19.55
N LEU A 71 -7.66 -9.04 -19.55
CA LEU A 71 -8.22 -8.07 -18.60
C LEU A 71 -8.46 -8.78 -17.26
N ARG A 72 -7.98 -8.18 -16.19
CA ARG A 72 -8.18 -8.59 -14.81
C ARG A 72 -8.76 -7.43 -14.05
N SER A 73 -9.81 -7.71 -13.31
CA SER A 73 -10.35 -6.78 -12.35
C SER A 73 -9.46 -6.76 -11.11
N VAL A 74 -9.16 -5.56 -10.62
CA VAL A 74 -8.52 -5.35 -9.33
C VAL A 74 -9.31 -4.37 -8.47
N HIS A 75 -9.14 -4.56 -7.17
CA HIS A 75 -9.78 -3.80 -6.12
C HIS A 75 -8.71 -3.13 -5.27
N LEU A 76 -8.90 -1.86 -4.94
CA LEU A 76 -8.02 -1.17 -4.00
C LEU A 76 -8.58 -1.28 -2.58
N HIS A 77 -7.72 -1.69 -1.68
CA HIS A 77 -7.96 -1.61 -0.25
C HIS A 77 -7.01 -0.56 0.31
N GLN A 78 -7.43 0.13 1.35
CA GLN A 78 -6.64 1.17 1.98
C GLN A 78 -6.56 0.97 3.48
N ALA A 79 -5.40 1.29 4.02
CA ALA A 79 -5.14 1.45 5.45
C ALA A 79 -4.17 2.62 5.67
N LEU A 80 -3.81 2.88 6.93
CA LEU A 80 -2.73 3.78 7.30
C LEU A 80 -1.52 2.97 7.74
N LEU A 81 -0.35 3.31 7.20
CA LEU A 81 0.92 2.81 7.71
C LEU A 81 1.06 3.22 9.19
N PRO A 82 1.41 2.30 10.11
CA PRO A 82 1.43 2.58 11.54
C PRO A 82 2.22 3.83 11.89
N ASP A 83 1.72 4.57 12.87
CA ASP A 83 2.34 5.80 13.40
C ASP A 83 2.58 6.90 12.34
N SER A 84 1.82 6.89 11.23
CA SER A 84 1.93 7.89 10.17
C SER A 84 0.57 8.20 9.52
N ASN A 85 0.53 9.25 8.69
CA ASN A 85 -0.62 9.57 7.83
C ASN A 85 -0.48 8.99 6.41
N VAL A 86 0.50 8.10 6.19
CA VAL A 86 0.75 7.52 4.86
C VAL A 86 -0.30 6.46 4.57
N GLU A 87 -1.12 6.71 3.55
CA GLU A 87 -2.05 5.70 3.03
C GLU A 87 -1.28 4.58 2.31
N VAL A 88 -1.67 3.34 2.58
CA VAL A 88 -1.15 2.11 1.98
C VAL A 88 -2.26 1.20 1.46
#